data_AF-A0A496VIH0-F1
#
_entry.id   AF-A0A496VIH0-F1
#
_cell.length_a   1.000
_cell.length_b   1.000
_cell.length_c   1.000
_cell.angle_alpha   90.00
_cell.angle_beta   90.00
_cell.angle_gamma   90.00
#
_symmetry.space_group_name_H-M   'P 1'
#
loop_
_entity.id
_entity.type
_entity.pdbx_description
1 polymer ?
#
loop_
_entity_poly.entity_id
_entity_poly.type
_entity_poly.pdbx_seq_one_letter_code
_entity_poly.pdbx_strand_id
1 'polypeptide(L)'
;MQYPLTEKIGEPALFVGREPAFKSFNKWLANIPKRLSKSRVIIARRKSGKTAFVQRIFNQLWNEENRAIIPFYFEFGENKMWYLNLAIDYYCAFASQYISFMTRNPQWIKQSLSLEQIREFGVSQSMTPLIDDVDFFIQNHKVEGLRGLMWKRACSAPHRFADLYDQRILVILDEFQYISQFIYRDEKCEGKPD
;
A
#
# COMPACT_ATOMS: atom_id res chain seq x y z
N MET A 1 17.07 -7.82 -10.90
CA MET A 1 16.02 -7.24 -10.04
C MET A 1 15.16 -6.32 -10.90
N GLN A 2 13.87 -6.57 -10.97
CA GLN A 2 12.91 -5.66 -11.59
C GLN A 2 12.59 -4.49 -10.65
N TYR A 3 12.18 -3.35 -11.20
CA TYR A 3 11.76 -2.18 -10.44
C TYR A 3 10.29 -1.89 -10.76
N PRO A 4 9.35 -2.71 -10.26
CA PRO A 4 7.93 -2.46 -10.48
C PRO A 4 7.49 -1.10 -9.93
N LEU A 5 8.03 -0.71 -8.77
CA LEU A 5 7.87 0.62 -8.21
C LEU A 5 9.04 1.49 -8.65
N THR A 6 8.75 2.57 -9.37
CA THR A 6 9.77 3.54 -9.82
C THR A 6 10.35 4.27 -8.62
N GLU A 7 11.65 4.16 -8.41
CA GLU A 7 12.34 4.81 -7.29
C GLU A 7 12.53 6.31 -7.55
N LYS A 8 12.15 7.17 -6.61
CA LYS A 8 12.25 8.63 -6.70
C LYS A 8 13.68 9.18 -6.57
N ILE A 9 14.68 8.34 -6.84
CA ILE A 9 16.10 8.73 -6.92
C ILE A 9 16.58 8.89 -8.36
N GLY A 10 15.73 8.56 -9.34
CA GLY A 10 16.13 8.49 -10.75
C GLY A 10 16.78 7.13 -11.02
N GLU A 11 18.05 7.12 -11.41
CA GLU A 11 18.76 5.88 -11.72
C GLU A 11 19.01 5.05 -10.44
N PRO A 12 18.45 3.82 -10.33
CA PRO A 12 18.57 3.03 -9.10
C PRO A 12 20.01 2.67 -8.70
N ALA A 13 20.94 2.66 -9.65
CA ALA A 13 22.35 2.39 -9.39
C ALA A 13 23.02 3.48 -8.52
N LEU A 14 22.44 4.68 -8.48
CA LEU A 14 22.96 5.80 -7.69
C LEU A 14 22.56 5.75 -6.21
N PHE A 15 21.73 4.77 -5.80
CA PHE A 15 21.34 4.64 -4.40
C PHE A 15 22.39 3.90 -3.57
N VAL A 16 23.30 4.66 -2.96
CA VAL A 16 24.45 4.15 -2.17
C VAL A 16 24.48 4.71 -0.73
N GLY A 17 25.32 4.14 0.13
CA GLY A 17 25.63 4.71 1.46
C GLY A 17 24.60 4.41 2.55
N ARG A 18 23.77 3.37 2.33
CA ARG A 18 22.68 2.93 3.23
C ARG A 18 22.84 1.49 3.71
N GLU A 19 24.00 0.89 3.51
CA GLU A 19 24.30 -0.52 3.81
C GLU A 19 24.04 -0.86 5.29
N PRO A 20 24.40 -0.02 6.29
CA PRO A 20 24.06 -0.29 7.69
C PRO A 20 22.55 -0.30 7.95
N ALA A 21 21.81 0.61 7.30
CA ALA A 21 20.35 0.68 7.41
C ALA A 21 19.69 -0.56 6.78
N PHE A 22 20.13 -0.96 5.58
CA PHE A 22 19.68 -2.19 4.94
C PHE A 22 19.96 -3.42 5.79
N LYS A 23 21.16 -3.55 6.36
CA LYS A 23 21.50 -4.67 7.23
C LYS A 23 20.57 -4.76 8.45
N SER A 24 20.25 -3.62 9.07
CA SER A 24 19.31 -3.55 10.18
C SER A 24 17.88 -3.89 9.77
N PHE A 25 17.41 -3.38 8.63
CA PHE A 25 16.09 -3.65 8.10
C PHE A 25 15.94 -5.09 7.63
N ASN A 26 16.94 -5.69 6.99
CA ASN A 26 16.91 -7.09 6.55
C ASN A 26 16.75 -8.05 7.73
N LYS A 27 17.43 -7.79 8.85
CA LYS A 27 17.22 -8.57 10.09
C LYS A 27 15.78 -8.45 10.60
N TRP A 28 15.18 -7.27 10.49
CA TRP A 28 13.79 -7.05 10.86
C TRP A 28 12.81 -7.68 9.87
N LEU A 29 13.08 -7.62 8.57
CA LEU A 29 12.26 -8.29 7.55
C LEU A 29 12.27 -9.81 7.75
N ALA A 30 13.43 -10.41 8.02
CA ALA A 30 13.57 -11.85 8.30
C ALA A 30 12.77 -12.35 9.52
N ASN A 31 12.34 -11.44 10.40
CA ASN A 31 11.52 -11.74 11.57
C ASN A 31 10.01 -11.61 11.30
N ILE A 32 9.60 -11.04 10.16
CA ILE A 32 8.18 -10.91 9.77
C ILE A 32 7.51 -12.27 9.61
N PRO A 33 8.08 -13.25 8.87
CA PRO A 33 7.48 -14.58 8.75
C PRO A 33 7.29 -15.29 10.09
N LYS A 34 8.21 -15.04 11.04
CA LYS A 34 8.20 -15.58 12.40
C LYS A 34 7.24 -14.87 13.36
N ARG A 35 6.52 -13.84 12.90
CA ARG A 35 5.63 -13.00 13.71
C ARG A 35 6.35 -12.29 14.88
N LEU A 36 7.65 -12.05 14.74
CA LEU A 36 8.49 -11.39 15.77
C LEU A 36 8.71 -9.90 15.49
N SER A 37 8.39 -9.43 14.29
CA SER A 37 8.57 -8.05 13.88
C SER A 37 7.45 -7.15 14.36
N LYS A 38 7.82 -5.95 14.82
CA LYS A 38 6.89 -4.87 15.21
C LYS A 38 6.94 -3.72 14.21
N SER A 39 5.91 -2.87 14.22
CA SER A 39 5.85 -1.64 13.46
C SER A 39 7.09 -0.76 13.69
N ARG A 40 7.54 -0.10 12.62
CA ARG A 40 8.69 0.82 12.65
C ARG A 40 8.34 2.12 11.95
N VAL A 41 8.89 3.22 12.45
CA VAL A 41 8.79 4.55 11.85
C VAL A 41 10.18 5.00 11.44
N ILE A 42 10.31 5.55 10.23
CA ILE A 42 11.55 6.17 9.75
C ILE A 42 11.37 7.69 9.80
N ILE A 43 12.10 8.36 10.69
CA ILE A 43 12.07 9.81 10.81
C ILE A 43 13.40 10.36 10.30
N ALA A 44 13.35 11.23 9.30
CA ALA A 44 14.53 11.87 8.73
C ALA A 44 14.15 13.21 8.06
N ARG A 45 15.14 14.08 7.86
CA ARG A 45 14.95 15.34 7.13
C ARG A 45 14.55 15.09 5.67
N ARG A 46 13.90 16.08 5.05
CA ARG A 46 13.61 16.08 3.61
C ARG A 46 14.89 15.85 2.81
N LYS A 47 14.75 15.16 1.65
CA LYS A 47 15.87 14.79 0.76
C LYS A 47 16.96 13.91 1.39
N SER A 48 16.66 13.23 2.50
CA SER A 48 17.55 12.20 3.05
C SER A 48 17.51 10.87 2.29
N GLY A 49 16.57 10.67 1.36
CA GLY A 49 16.42 9.41 0.63
C GLY A 49 15.59 8.34 1.36
N LYS A 50 14.77 8.74 2.35
CA LYS A 50 13.86 7.83 3.06
C LYS A 50 12.85 7.14 2.12
N THR A 51 12.29 7.89 1.17
CA THR A 51 11.37 7.38 0.15
C THR A 51 12.05 6.35 -0.75
N ALA A 52 13.21 6.68 -1.33
CA ALA A 52 13.99 5.75 -2.13
C ALA A 52 14.37 4.47 -1.35
N PHE A 53 14.66 4.60 -0.05
CA PHE A 53 14.97 3.47 0.82
C PHE A 53 13.79 2.49 0.94
N VAL A 54 12.59 2.99 1.24
CA VAL A 54 11.41 2.11 1.38
C VAL A 54 10.92 1.57 0.05
N GLN A 55 11.08 2.34 -1.04
CA GLN A 55 10.81 1.88 -2.40
C GLN A 55 11.77 0.76 -2.82
N ARG A 56 13.05 0.84 -2.44
CA ARG A 56 14.02 -0.24 -2.65
C ARG A 56 13.65 -1.50 -1.89
N ILE A 57 13.19 -1.37 -0.63
CA ILE A 57 12.69 -2.51 0.15
C ILE A 57 11.49 -3.16 -0.55
N PHE A 58 10.53 -2.36 -1.02
CA PHE A 58 9.39 -2.86 -1.79
C PHE A 58 9.87 -3.67 -3.01
N ASN A 59 10.77 -3.10 -3.82
CA ASN A 59 11.28 -3.75 -5.02
C ASN A 59 12.03 -5.06 -4.67
N GLN A 60 12.86 -5.07 -3.62
CA GLN A 60 13.56 -6.27 -3.17
C GLN A 60 12.60 -7.39 -2.78
N LEU A 61 11.59 -7.08 -1.96
CA LEU A 61 10.58 -8.06 -1.52
C LEU A 61 9.71 -8.55 -2.68
N TRP A 62 9.32 -7.67 -3.60
CA TRP A 62 8.54 -8.07 -4.77
C TRP A 62 9.33 -9.04 -5.65
N ASN A 63 10.64 -8.88 -5.78
CA ASN A 63 11.49 -9.77 -6.56
C ASN A 63 11.87 -11.08 -5.84
N GLU A 64 11.60 -11.20 -4.54
CA GLU A 64 12.04 -12.35 -3.76
C GLU A 64 11.33 -13.64 -4.21
N GLU A 65 12.11 -14.70 -4.48
CA GLU A 65 11.60 -15.95 -5.03
C GLU A 65 10.72 -16.72 -4.05
N ASN A 66 11.09 -16.71 -2.76
CA ASN A 66 10.36 -17.41 -1.70
C ASN A 66 8.99 -16.79 -1.40
N ARG A 67 8.74 -15.56 -1.85
CA ARG A 67 7.51 -14.79 -1.62
C ARG A 67 7.08 -14.74 -0.15
N ALA A 68 8.04 -14.77 0.78
CA ALA A 68 7.76 -14.88 2.21
C ALA A 68 7.02 -13.65 2.76
N ILE A 69 7.19 -12.49 2.11
CA ILE A 69 6.59 -11.22 2.50
C ILE A 69 6.03 -10.54 1.25
N ILE A 70 4.75 -10.18 1.28
CA ILE A 70 4.07 -9.41 0.24
C ILE A 70 4.24 -7.93 0.60
N PRO A 71 4.96 -7.13 -0.20
CA PRO A 71 5.09 -5.71 0.07
C PRO A 71 3.87 -4.95 -0.46
N PHE A 72 3.40 -3.98 0.32
CA PHE A 72 2.40 -3.01 -0.09
C PHE A 72 2.90 -1.61 0.25
N TYR A 73 2.99 -0.74 -0.76
CA TYR A 73 3.44 0.64 -0.64
C TYR A 73 2.30 1.61 -0.93
N PHE A 74 2.08 2.57 -0.05
CA PHE A 74 1.15 3.66 -0.27
C PHE A 74 1.81 4.99 0.10
N GLU A 75 1.78 5.94 -0.82
CA GLU A 75 2.28 7.30 -0.60
C GLU A 75 1.10 8.25 -0.45
N PHE A 76 1.07 9.00 0.65
CA PHE A 76 0.10 10.08 0.81
C PHE A 76 0.56 11.31 0.02
N GLY A 77 -0.33 11.88 -0.78
CA GLY A 77 -0.05 13.07 -1.58
C GLY A 77 -0.20 14.39 -0.80
N GLU A 78 0.33 15.48 -1.38
CA GLU A 78 0.19 16.85 -0.86
C GLU A 78 -1.10 17.55 -1.35
N ASN A 79 -1.98 16.82 -2.03
CA ASN A 79 -3.21 17.37 -2.59
C ASN A 79 -4.37 17.17 -1.63
N LYS A 80 -5.22 18.18 -1.52
CA LYS A 80 -6.48 18.04 -0.79
C LYS A 80 -7.27 16.87 -1.35
N MET A 81 -7.65 15.95 -0.48
CA MET A 81 -8.39 14.76 -0.86
C MET A 81 -9.52 14.51 0.12
N TRP A 82 -10.69 14.21 -0.42
CA TRP A 82 -11.80 13.75 0.37
C TRP A 82 -11.52 12.36 0.95
N TYR A 83 -11.86 12.15 2.22
CA TYR A 83 -11.63 10.92 2.96
C TYR A 83 -12.16 9.66 2.25
N LEU A 84 -13.28 9.78 1.53
CA LEU A 84 -13.83 8.67 0.76
C LEU A 84 -12.92 8.28 -0.42
N ASN A 85 -12.42 9.28 -1.14
CA ASN A 85 -11.49 9.07 -2.25
C ASN A 85 -10.20 8.43 -1.75
N LEU A 86 -9.72 8.84 -0.56
CA LEU A 86 -8.57 8.19 0.07
C LEU A 86 -8.83 6.71 0.36
N ALA A 87 -10.00 6.36 0.87
CA ALA A 87 -10.34 4.97 1.15
C ALA A 87 -10.36 4.11 -0.12
N ILE A 88 -10.95 4.63 -1.20
CA ILE A 88 -11.00 3.96 -2.50
C ILE A 88 -9.58 3.86 -3.08
N ASP A 89 -8.81 4.94 -3.10
CA ASP A 89 -7.46 4.98 -3.64
C ASP A 89 -6.51 4.03 -2.91
N TYR A 90 -6.56 4.02 -1.57
CA TYR A 90 -5.80 3.08 -0.75
C TYR A 90 -6.15 1.62 -1.07
N TYR A 91 -7.45 1.29 -1.15
CA TYR A 91 -7.87 -0.08 -1.43
C TYR A 91 -7.48 -0.50 -2.85
N CYS A 92 -7.69 0.36 -3.85
CA CYS A 92 -7.28 0.10 -5.23
C CYS A 92 -5.76 -0.11 -5.33
N ALA A 93 -4.96 0.71 -4.65
CA ALA A 93 -3.51 0.53 -4.58
C ALA A 93 -3.13 -0.81 -3.94
N PHE A 94 -3.75 -1.16 -2.81
CA PHE A 94 -3.52 -2.45 -2.14
C PHE A 94 -3.85 -3.63 -3.04
N ALA A 95 -5.07 -3.67 -3.59
CA ALA A 95 -5.53 -4.75 -4.43
C ALA A 95 -4.67 -4.89 -5.70
N SER A 96 -4.30 -3.78 -6.33
CA SER A 96 -3.47 -3.79 -7.54
C SER A 96 -2.06 -4.32 -7.28
N GLN A 97 -1.43 -3.89 -6.19
CA GLN A 97 -0.10 -4.37 -5.79
C GLN A 97 -0.13 -5.83 -5.33
N TYR A 98 -1.20 -6.24 -4.65
CA TYR A 98 -1.44 -7.63 -4.28
C TYR A 98 -1.58 -8.51 -5.52
N ILE A 99 -2.46 -8.14 -6.46
CA ILE A 99 -2.66 -8.84 -7.74
C ILE A 99 -1.35 -8.88 -8.54
N SER A 100 -0.61 -7.76 -8.59
CA SER A 100 0.71 -7.69 -9.22
C SER A 100 1.68 -8.71 -8.64
N PHE A 101 1.74 -8.81 -7.31
CA PHE A 101 2.64 -9.73 -6.63
C PHE A 101 2.28 -11.20 -6.91
N MET A 102 0.98 -11.52 -6.89
CA MET A 102 0.49 -12.88 -7.15
C MET A 102 0.75 -13.30 -8.60
N THR A 103 0.39 -12.44 -9.55
CA THR A 103 0.51 -12.70 -11.00
C THR A 103 1.91 -12.44 -11.57
N ARG A 104 2.80 -11.83 -10.78
CA ARG A 104 4.10 -11.31 -11.22
C ARG A 104 4.00 -10.32 -12.38
N ASN A 105 2.90 -9.59 -12.48
CA ASN A 105 2.71 -8.55 -13.49
C ASN A 105 3.02 -7.15 -12.90
N PRO A 106 4.17 -6.54 -13.21
CA PRO A 106 4.56 -5.24 -12.65
C PRO A 106 3.71 -4.06 -13.14
N GLN A 107 2.92 -4.22 -14.21
CA GLN A 107 2.11 -3.13 -14.76
C GLN A 107 1.06 -2.62 -13.77
N TRP A 108 0.49 -3.52 -12.97
CA TRP A 108 -0.52 -3.16 -11.96
C TRP A 108 0.03 -2.36 -10.78
N ILE A 109 1.36 -2.24 -10.66
CA ILE A 109 1.99 -1.33 -9.69
C ILE A 109 2.12 0.08 -10.27
N LYS A 110 2.31 0.21 -11.59
CA LYS A 110 2.43 1.49 -12.28
C LYS A 110 1.08 2.13 -12.57
N GLN A 111 0.09 1.30 -12.84
CA GLN A 111 -1.29 1.70 -13.09
C GLN A 111 -2.20 0.88 -12.19
N SER A 112 -2.69 1.52 -11.12
CA SER A 112 -3.68 0.92 -10.24
C SER A 112 -4.94 0.56 -11.03
N LEU A 113 -5.45 -0.63 -10.77
CA LEU A 113 -6.72 -1.12 -11.28
C LEU A 113 -7.87 -0.34 -10.66
N SER A 114 -8.93 -0.12 -11.45
CA SER A 114 -10.20 0.38 -10.91
C SER A 114 -10.91 -0.69 -10.09
N LEU A 115 -11.94 -0.29 -9.33
CA LEU A 115 -12.77 -1.22 -8.57
C LEU A 115 -13.38 -2.30 -9.47
N GLU A 116 -13.86 -1.92 -10.65
CA GLU A 116 -14.46 -2.82 -11.64
C GLU A 116 -13.45 -3.87 -12.12
N GLN A 117 -12.22 -3.43 -12.47
CA GLN A 117 -11.15 -4.34 -12.90
C GLN A 117 -10.72 -5.30 -11.78
N ILE A 118 -10.67 -4.81 -10.53
CA ILE A 118 -10.37 -5.65 -9.35
C ILE A 118 -11.47 -6.71 -9.16
N ARG A 119 -12.74 -6.33 -9.34
CA ARG A 119 -13.87 -7.25 -9.24
C ARG A 119 -13.83 -8.30 -10.34
N GLU A 120 -13.59 -7.91 -11.58
CA GLU A 120 -13.45 -8.81 -12.73
C GLU A 120 -12.33 -9.83 -12.50
N PHE A 121 -11.18 -9.37 -12.00
CA PHE A 121 -10.10 -10.26 -11.61
C PHE A 121 -10.54 -11.23 -10.52
N GLY A 122 -11.20 -10.72 -9.47
CA GLY A 122 -11.75 -11.50 -8.37
C GLY A 122 -12.70 -12.60 -8.84
N VAL A 123 -13.60 -12.31 -9.78
CA VAL A 123 -14.49 -13.31 -10.40
C VAL A 123 -13.68 -14.33 -11.19
N SER A 124 -12.73 -13.89 -12.02
CA SER A 124 -11.93 -14.79 -12.87
C SER A 124 -11.08 -15.78 -12.07
N GLN A 125 -10.60 -15.37 -10.90
CA GLN A 125 -9.74 -16.17 -10.02
C GLN A 125 -10.49 -16.77 -8.83
N SER A 126 -11.82 -16.61 -8.76
CA SER A 126 -12.64 -17.04 -7.61
C SER A 126 -12.14 -16.50 -6.25
N MET A 127 -11.61 -15.27 -6.24
CA MET A 127 -11.15 -14.58 -5.03
C MET A 127 -12.28 -13.76 -4.40
N THR A 128 -13.19 -14.43 -3.70
CA THR A 128 -14.36 -13.84 -3.03
C THR A 128 -14.04 -12.58 -2.21
N PRO A 129 -12.94 -12.51 -1.42
CA PRO A 129 -12.64 -11.31 -0.63
C PRO A 129 -12.45 -10.04 -1.45
N LEU A 130 -11.90 -10.14 -2.67
CA LEU A 130 -11.77 -8.98 -3.56
C LEU A 130 -13.13 -8.52 -4.08
N ILE A 131 -14.01 -9.48 -4.42
CA ILE A 131 -15.38 -9.21 -4.88
C ILE A 131 -16.17 -8.53 -3.75
N ASP A 132 -16.16 -9.11 -2.56
CA ASP A 132 -16.89 -8.60 -1.40
C ASP A 132 -16.46 -7.18 -1.01
N ASP A 133 -15.15 -6.92 -1.05
CA ASP A 133 -14.60 -5.60 -0.78
C ASP A 133 -15.06 -4.59 -1.83
N VAL A 134 -14.96 -4.92 -3.12
CA VAL A 134 -15.41 -4.02 -4.19
C VAL A 134 -16.92 -3.78 -4.12
N ASP A 135 -17.72 -4.83 -3.95
CA ASP A 135 -19.17 -4.72 -3.83
C ASP A 135 -19.55 -3.84 -2.64
N PHE A 136 -18.81 -3.94 -1.53
CA PHE A 136 -18.96 -3.03 -0.40
C PHE A 136 -18.70 -1.57 -0.78
N PHE A 137 -17.61 -1.26 -1.49
CA PHE A 137 -17.34 0.11 -1.93
C PHE A 137 -18.43 0.64 -2.89
N ILE A 138 -18.82 -0.17 -3.89
CA ILE A 138 -19.82 0.21 -4.90
C ILE A 138 -21.19 0.44 -4.26
N GLN A 139 -21.61 -0.40 -3.32
CA GLN A 139 -22.94 -0.27 -2.70
C GLN A 139 -23.02 0.88 -1.69
N ASN A 140 -21.92 1.22 -1.03
CA ASN A 140 -21.94 2.12 0.13
C ASN A 140 -21.35 3.53 -0.12
N HIS A 141 -20.74 3.80 -1.29
CA HIS A 141 -20.10 5.09 -1.57
C HIS A 141 -21.02 6.31 -1.54
N LYS A 142 -22.34 6.14 -1.71
CA LYS A 142 -23.34 7.22 -1.69
C LYS A 142 -24.11 7.34 -0.38
N VAL A 143 -23.87 6.45 0.58
CA VAL A 143 -24.66 6.41 1.82
C VAL A 143 -24.01 7.31 2.88
N GLU A 144 -24.70 8.38 3.24
CA GLU A 144 -24.26 9.25 4.33
C GLU A 144 -24.15 8.46 5.65
N GLY A 145 -23.06 8.65 6.39
CA GLY A 145 -22.77 7.95 7.65
C GLY A 145 -21.89 6.71 7.53
N LEU A 146 -21.73 6.10 6.34
CA LEU A 146 -20.88 4.91 6.16
C LEU A 146 -19.42 5.21 5.78
N ARG A 147 -19.05 6.49 5.68
CA ARG A 147 -17.69 6.93 5.28
C ARG A 147 -16.58 6.31 6.14
N GLY A 148 -16.77 6.28 7.46
CA GLY A 148 -15.82 5.65 8.38
C GLY A 148 -15.70 4.14 8.20
N LEU A 149 -16.78 3.47 7.76
CA LEU A 149 -16.75 2.05 7.46
C LEU A 149 -15.99 1.75 6.17
N MET A 150 -16.03 2.64 5.18
CA MET A 150 -15.26 2.50 3.94
C MET A 150 -13.76 2.59 4.20
N TRP A 151 -13.31 3.57 4.98
CA TRP A 151 -11.91 3.60 5.40
C TRP A 151 -11.54 2.36 6.21
N LYS A 152 -12.37 1.96 7.18
CA LYS A 152 -12.13 0.74 7.98
C LYS A 152 -11.99 -0.49 7.09
N ARG A 153 -12.82 -0.63 6.04
CA ARG A 153 -12.74 -1.74 5.08
C ARG A 153 -11.43 -1.70 4.29
N ALA A 154 -11.03 -0.52 3.80
CA ALA A 154 -9.80 -0.29 3.05
C ALA A 154 -8.55 -0.58 3.89
N CYS A 155 -8.39 0.10 5.02
CA CYS A 155 -7.19 0.04 5.85
C CYS A 155 -7.02 -1.31 6.56
N SER A 156 -8.12 -2.06 6.77
CA SER A 156 -8.06 -3.43 7.29
C SER A 156 -7.80 -4.48 6.21
N ALA A 157 -7.90 -4.17 4.92
CA ALA A 157 -7.75 -5.16 3.85
C ALA A 157 -6.39 -5.91 3.89
N PRO A 158 -5.23 -5.24 4.04
CA PRO A 158 -3.96 -5.96 4.19
C PRO A 158 -3.97 -6.95 5.36
N HIS A 159 -4.55 -6.57 6.50
CA HIS A 159 -4.63 -7.46 7.66
C HIS A 159 -5.58 -8.63 7.43
N ARG A 160 -6.77 -8.38 6.87
CA ARG A 160 -7.76 -9.43 6.56
C ARG A 160 -7.23 -10.45 5.56
N PHE A 161 -6.55 -9.99 4.51
CA PHE A 161 -5.95 -10.89 3.52
C PHE A 161 -4.79 -11.69 4.11
N ALA A 162 -3.96 -11.06 4.95
CA ALA A 162 -2.89 -11.75 5.65
C ALA A 162 -3.42 -12.88 6.55
N ASP A 163 -4.51 -12.63 7.27
CA ASP A 163 -5.14 -13.62 8.16
C ASP A 163 -5.82 -14.75 7.36
N LEU A 164 -6.65 -14.38 6.36
CA LEU A 164 -7.43 -15.33 5.57
C LEU A 164 -6.57 -16.32 4.78
N TYR A 165 -5.43 -15.86 4.24
CA TYR A 165 -4.56 -16.66 3.39
C TYR A 165 -3.28 -17.13 4.10
N ASP A 166 -3.16 -16.92 5.42
CA ASP A 166 -1.93 -17.10 6.21
C ASP A 166 -0.68 -16.47 5.53
N GLN A 167 -0.85 -15.28 4.99
CA GLN A 167 0.20 -14.53 4.32
C GLN A 167 0.88 -13.54 5.28
N ARG A 168 1.98 -12.95 4.84
CA ARG A 168 2.68 -11.90 5.58
C ARG A 168 2.74 -10.68 4.70
N ILE A 169 2.03 -9.63 5.07
CA ILE A 169 1.95 -8.40 4.29
C ILE A 169 2.69 -7.29 5.04
N LEU A 170 3.69 -6.70 4.39
CA LEU A 170 4.37 -5.51 4.88
C LEU A 170 3.69 -4.27 4.32
N VAL A 171 3.02 -3.52 5.19
CA VAL A 171 2.42 -2.23 4.85
C VAL A 171 3.47 -1.12 5.03
N ILE A 172 3.78 -0.43 3.94
CA ILE A 172 4.70 0.71 3.89
C ILE A 172 3.88 1.96 3.60
N LEU A 173 3.81 2.85 4.57
CA LEU A 173 3.11 4.14 4.46
C LEU A 173 4.15 5.25 4.37
N ASP A 174 4.24 5.91 3.22
CA ASP A 174 5.17 7.02 3.00
C ASP A 174 4.45 8.36 3.09
N GLU A 175 5.14 9.35 3.64
CA GLU A 175 4.63 10.70 3.92
C GLU A 175 3.28 10.70 4.69
N PHE A 176 3.07 9.75 5.60
CA PHE A 176 1.80 9.59 6.35
C PHE A 176 1.37 10.83 7.16
N GLN A 177 2.29 11.74 7.48
CA GLN A 177 1.96 13.01 8.13
C GLN A 177 1.08 13.93 7.28
N TYR A 178 0.93 13.64 5.98
CA TYR A 178 0.06 14.38 5.06
C TYR A 178 -1.42 14.06 5.26
N ILE A 179 -1.74 12.98 5.99
CA ILE A 179 -3.12 12.70 6.40
C ILE A 179 -3.72 13.91 7.12
N SER A 180 -3.02 14.43 8.12
CA SER A 180 -3.52 15.54 8.96
C SER A 180 -3.39 16.93 8.34
N GLN A 181 -2.89 17.01 7.11
CA GLN A 181 -2.70 18.27 6.39
C GLN A 181 -3.65 18.38 5.20
N PHE A 182 -3.94 17.26 4.54
CA PHE A 182 -4.59 17.26 3.23
C PHE A 182 -5.81 16.37 3.12
N ILE A 183 -6.15 15.58 4.14
CA ILE A 183 -7.33 14.70 4.10
C ILE A 183 -8.49 15.36 4.83
N TYR A 184 -9.62 15.49 4.13
CA TYR A 184 -10.80 16.18 4.62
C TYR A 184 -12.00 15.24 4.70
N ARG A 185 -12.82 15.42 5.74
CA ARG A 185 -14.07 14.66 5.89
C ARG A 185 -15.17 15.13 4.93
N ASP A 186 -15.09 16.38 4.50
CA ASP A 186 -15.99 17.02 3.55
C ASP A 186 -15.54 16.82 2.10
N GLU A 187 -16.50 16.60 1.19
CA GLU A 187 -16.23 16.33 -0.23
C GLU A 187 -15.61 17.54 -0.95
N LYS A 188 -16.00 18.76 -0.58
CA LYS A 188 -15.43 19.99 -1.12
C LYS A 188 -14.07 20.33 -0.52
N CYS A 189 -13.60 19.52 0.45
CA CYS A 189 -12.34 19.73 1.17
C CYS A 189 -12.28 21.10 1.88
N GLU A 190 -13.41 21.49 2.46
CA GLU A 190 -13.57 22.69 3.27
C GLU A 190 -13.39 22.37 4.77
N GLY A 191 -12.98 23.37 5.55
CA GLY A 191 -12.79 23.23 6.99
C GLY A 191 -11.39 22.74 7.39
N LYS A 192 -11.32 21.99 8.50
CA LYS A 192 -10.07 21.45 9.03
C LYS A 192 -9.81 20.05 8.46
N PRO A 193 -8.58 19.75 8.03
CA PRO A 193 -8.16 18.38 7.76
C PRO A 193 -8.23 17.53 9.06
N ASP A 194 -8.29 16.21 8.87
CA ASP A 194 -8.53 15.22 9.94
C ASP A 194 -7.32 14.99 10.87
#